data_AF-A0A2P4Z752-F1
#
_entry.id   AF-A0A2P4Z752-F1
#
_cell.length_a   1.000
_cell.length_b   1.000
_cell.length_c   1.000
_cell.angle_alpha   90.00
_cell.angle_beta   90.00
_cell.angle_gamma   90.00
#
_symmetry.space_group_name_H-M   'P 1'
#
loop_
_entity.id
_entity.type
_entity.pdbx_description
1 polymer ?
#
loop_
_entity_poly.entity_id
_entity_poly.type
_entity_poly.pdbx_seq_one_letter_code
_entity_poly.pdbx_strand_id
1 'polypeptide(L)'
;MFKAGLFSADGNEIVDAGLRSLSPEKLAKGMTASPKNQLIGLESRCYLLQSLGVSLESNPSIFKRGRPSDIVVLQEILKDRPGVQSFHKLTQWLSYSLMMAFERLLNVRWTHTNPLTGLYEYRNGGLFVDTGVLTLKPDIYSQGLLSSTEKIPSFDATSDVVVEWRALTAALLDKIHELVNQKLIQSLGSCPKLILAQVLEAGTWKCGQELAFGYRPQTMSSPIHILDSAGTLF
;
A
#
# COMPACT_ATOMS: atom_id res chain seq x y z
N MET A 1 -5.70 -18.24 -6.27
CA MET A 1 -6.85 -17.71 -5.51
C MET A 1 -7.59 -16.62 -6.27
N PHE A 2 -6.96 -15.47 -6.53
CA PHE A 2 -7.55 -14.38 -7.32
C PHE A 2 -7.83 -14.80 -8.78
N LYS A 3 -6.82 -15.35 -9.48
CA LYS A 3 -6.97 -15.94 -10.82
C LYS A 3 -7.91 -17.15 -10.90
N ALA A 4 -8.27 -17.71 -9.75
CA ALA A 4 -9.19 -18.85 -9.66
C ALA A 4 -10.62 -18.40 -9.33
N GLY A 5 -10.88 -17.08 -9.34
CA GLY A 5 -12.20 -16.52 -9.11
C GLY A 5 -12.75 -16.69 -7.71
N LEU A 6 -11.92 -16.97 -6.70
CA LEU A 6 -12.39 -17.33 -5.36
C LEU A 6 -13.21 -16.22 -4.69
N PHE A 7 -13.01 -14.98 -5.10
CA PHE A 7 -13.63 -13.79 -4.52
C PHE A 7 -14.71 -13.16 -5.40
N SER A 8 -15.05 -13.82 -6.52
CA SER A 8 -16.08 -13.36 -7.44
C SER A 8 -17.29 -14.26 -7.34
N ALA A 9 -18.48 -13.66 -7.47
CA ALA A 9 -19.73 -14.39 -7.60
C ALA A 9 -19.74 -15.29 -8.85
N ASP A 10 -19.08 -14.86 -9.92
CA ASP A 10 -19.11 -15.49 -11.24
C ASP A 10 -17.81 -16.21 -11.62
N GLY A 11 -16.86 -16.33 -10.68
CA GLY A 11 -15.60 -17.04 -10.89
C GLY A 11 -14.57 -16.31 -11.78
N ASN A 12 -14.80 -15.04 -12.09
CA ASN A 12 -13.86 -14.19 -12.85
C ASN A 12 -12.74 -13.62 -11.96
N GLU A 13 -11.72 -13.02 -12.56
CA GLU A 13 -10.58 -12.38 -11.85
C GLU A 13 -10.94 -11.03 -11.20
N ILE A 14 -12.05 -10.98 -10.47
CA ILE A 14 -12.62 -9.78 -9.83
C ILE A 14 -12.95 -10.07 -8.36
N VAL A 15 -12.99 -9.03 -7.53
CA VAL A 15 -13.50 -9.08 -6.15
C VAL A 15 -14.81 -8.30 -6.09
N ASP A 16 -15.87 -8.96 -5.66
CA ASP A 16 -17.23 -8.41 -5.63
C ASP A 16 -18.04 -8.99 -4.44
N ALA A 17 -19.36 -8.85 -4.48
CA ALA A 17 -20.29 -9.42 -3.51
C ALA A 17 -20.12 -10.94 -3.27
N GLY A 18 -19.48 -11.67 -4.18
CA GLY A 18 -19.13 -13.08 -4.05
C GLY A 18 -18.32 -13.42 -2.79
N LEU A 19 -17.65 -12.43 -2.20
CA LEU A 19 -17.02 -12.52 -0.88
C LEU A 19 -17.97 -13.00 0.23
N ARG A 20 -19.27 -12.68 0.14
CA ARG A 20 -20.29 -13.15 1.09
C ARG A 20 -20.38 -14.67 1.15
N SER A 21 -20.11 -15.35 0.03
CA SER A 21 -20.20 -16.80 -0.11
C SER A 21 -18.90 -17.54 0.21
N LEU A 22 -17.86 -16.81 0.60
CA LEU A 22 -16.58 -17.37 0.99
C LEU A 22 -16.77 -18.25 2.24
N SER A 23 -16.10 -19.40 2.30
CA SER A 23 -16.14 -20.27 3.47
C SER A 23 -14.74 -20.46 4.05
N PRO A 24 -14.61 -20.80 5.35
CA PRO A 24 -13.32 -21.08 5.96
C PRO A 24 -12.56 -22.18 5.20
N GLU A 25 -13.24 -23.20 4.68
CA GLU A 25 -12.63 -24.30 3.93
C GLU A 25 -12.11 -23.83 2.56
N LYS A 26 -12.90 -23.01 1.86
CA LYS A 26 -12.50 -22.41 0.58
C LYS A 26 -11.31 -21.46 0.76
N LEU A 27 -11.36 -20.64 1.81
CA LEU A 27 -10.28 -19.72 2.17
C LEU A 27 -9.03 -20.49 2.60
N ALA A 28 -9.18 -21.54 3.41
CA ALA A 28 -8.09 -22.42 3.82
C ALA A 28 -7.43 -23.08 2.60
N LYS A 29 -8.22 -23.64 1.68
CA LYS A 29 -7.73 -24.23 0.43
C LYS A 29 -6.99 -23.19 -0.42
N GLY A 30 -7.54 -21.97 -0.55
CA GLY A 30 -6.93 -20.87 -1.28
C GLY A 30 -5.63 -20.34 -0.65
N MET A 31 -5.51 -20.45 0.68
CA MET A 31 -4.34 -20.07 1.49
C MET A 31 -3.37 -21.24 1.74
N THR A 32 -3.66 -22.43 1.20
CA THR A 32 -2.90 -23.66 1.45
C THR A 32 -2.77 -23.99 2.95
N ALA A 33 -3.82 -23.67 3.73
CA ALA A 33 -3.89 -23.96 5.15
C ALA A 33 -4.26 -25.43 5.39
N SER A 34 -3.60 -26.07 6.36
CA SER A 34 -3.79 -27.48 6.72
C SER A 34 -3.43 -27.72 8.19
N PRO A 35 -3.67 -28.91 8.76
CA PRO A 35 -3.22 -29.24 10.12
C PRO A 35 -1.71 -29.07 10.33
N LYS A 36 -0.91 -29.20 9.25
CA LYS A 36 0.55 -29.01 9.25
C LYS A 36 0.97 -27.56 8.92
N ASN A 37 0.05 -26.72 8.43
CA ASN A 37 0.26 -25.32 8.08
C ASN A 37 -0.97 -24.51 8.50
N GLN A 38 -1.08 -24.25 9.81
CA GLN A 38 -2.29 -23.67 10.37
C GLN A 38 -2.40 -22.18 10.04
N LEU A 39 -3.57 -21.76 9.59
CA LEU A 39 -3.90 -20.35 9.45
C LEU A 39 -4.64 -19.89 10.71
N ILE A 40 -3.90 -19.31 11.66
CA ILE A 40 -4.47 -18.80 12.90
C ILE A 40 -5.51 -17.71 12.59
N GLY A 41 -6.70 -17.87 13.16
CA GLY A 41 -7.82 -16.94 12.96
C GLY A 41 -8.50 -17.05 11.59
N LEU A 42 -8.40 -18.20 10.91
CA LEU A 42 -9.07 -18.48 9.63
C LEU A 42 -10.56 -18.10 9.65
N GLU A 43 -11.28 -18.51 10.69
CA GLU A 43 -12.71 -18.22 10.87
C GLU A 43 -12.98 -16.71 10.91
N SER A 44 -12.28 -15.98 11.78
CA SER A 44 -12.43 -14.54 11.92
C SER A 44 -12.07 -13.79 10.63
N ARG A 45 -11.05 -14.26 9.89
CA ARG A 45 -10.66 -13.69 8.59
C ARG A 45 -11.71 -13.95 7.51
N CYS A 46 -12.30 -15.15 7.50
CA CYS A 46 -13.42 -15.47 6.62
C CYS A 46 -14.62 -14.56 6.90
N TYR A 47 -14.96 -14.40 8.17
CA TYR A 47 -16.07 -13.55 8.61
C TYR A 47 -15.88 -12.07 8.19
N LEU A 48 -14.67 -11.53 8.31
CA LEU A 48 -14.37 -10.16 7.86
C LEU A 48 -14.57 -9.99 6.34
N LEU A 49 -14.14 -10.96 5.55
CA LEU A 49 -14.35 -10.95 4.09
C LEU A 49 -15.83 -11.09 3.73
N GLN A 50 -16.57 -11.94 4.43
CA GLN A 50 -18.03 -12.05 4.26
C GLN A 50 -18.74 -10.75 4.61
N SER A 51 -18.34 -10.09 5.69
CA SER A 51 -18.89 -8.80 6.15
C SER A 51 -18.66 -7.68 5.13
N LEU A 52 -17.50 -7.69 4.46
CA LEU A 52 -17.23 -6.82 3.33
C LEU A 52 -18.18 -7.13 2.16
N GLY A 53 -18.37 -8.40 1.79
CA GLY A 53 -19.33 -8.80 0.74
C GLY A 53 -20.76 -8.33 1.03
N VAL A 54 -21.22 -8.46 2.28
CA VAL A 54 -22.53 -7.96 2.72
C VAL A 54 -22.62 -6.43 2.59
N SER A 55 -21.56 -5.71 2.93
CA SER A 55 -21.53 -4.24 2.80
C SER A 55 -21.60 -3.77 1.34
N LEU A 56 -20.97 -4.52 0.43
CA LEU A 56 -21.04 -4.26 -1.01
C LEU A 56 -22.46 -4.43 -1.56
N GLU A 57 -23.18 -5.48 -1.15
CA GLU A 57 -24.57 -5.72 -1.54
C GLU A 57 -25.54 -4.70 -0.93
N SER A 58 -25.32 -4.35 0.35
CA SER A 58 -26.27 -3.56 1.13
C SER A 58 -26.25 -2.07 0.79
N ASN A 59 -25.22 -1.60 0.08
CA ASN A 59 -25.04 -0.18 -0.26
C ASN A 59 -24.89 0.03 -1.77
N PRO A 60 -25.86 -0.37 -2.61
CA PRO A 60 -25.73 -0.34 -4.08
C PRO A 60 -25.65 1.08 -4.66
N SER A 61 -26.09 2.10 -3.92
CA SER A 61 -25.94 3.51 -4.29
C SER A 61 -24.48 3.99 -4.23
N ILE A 62 -23.70 3.40 -3.30
CA ILE A 62 -22.27 3.65 -3.11
C ILE A 62 -21.46 2.68 -3.97
N PHE A 63 -21.85 1.39 -3.99
CA PHE A 63 -21.19 0.32 -4.73
C PHE A 63 -21.96 -0.06 -6.00
N LYS A 64 -22.04 0.86 -6.96
CA LYS A 64 -22.88 0.72 -8.16
C LYS A 64 -22.60 -0.54 -8.99
N ARG A 65 -21.37 -1.07 -8.94
CA ARG A 65 -20.92 -2.29 -9.62
C ARG A 65 -20.69 -3.45 -8.62
N GLY A 66 -21.11 -3.31 -7.37
CA GLY A 66 -20.94 -4.29 -6.30
C GLY A 66 -19.47 -4.50 -5.90
N ARG A 67 -18.62 -3.48 -6.13
CA ARG A 67 -17.17 -3.57 -5.95
C ARG A 67 -16.69 -2.53 -4.94
N PRO A 68 -15.69 -2.84 -4.12
CA PRO A 68 -15.10 -1.86 -3.20
C PRO A 68 -14.60 -0.58 -3.91
N SER A 69 -14.29 -0.67 -5.21
CA SER A 69 -13.74 0.41 -6.04
C SER A 69 -14.73 1.50 -6.47
N ASP A 70 -16.00 1.41 -6.11
CA ASP A 70 -17.05 2.35 -6.57
C ASP A 70 -17.17 3.63 -5.74
N ILE A 71 -16.39 3.76 -4.67
CA ILE A 71 -16.39 4.90 -3.75
C ILE A 71 -15.65 6.13 -4.34
N VAL A 72 -14.76 5.98 -5.33
CA VAL A 72 -13.86 7.07 -5.79
C VAL A 72 -13.80 7.18 -7.32
N VAL A 73 -13.86 8.41 -7.85
CA VAL A 73 -13.60 8.75 -9.27
C VAL A 73 -12.58 9.89 -9.35
N LEU A 74 -11.49 9.70 -10.10
CA LEU A 74 -10.55 10.77 -10.50
C LEU A 74 -10.82 11.15 -11.96
N GLN A 75 -11.09 12.44 -12.21
CA GLN A 75 -11.27 13.01 -13.55
C GLN A 75 -9.90 13.29 -14.19
N GLU A 76 -9.76 12.86 -15.44
CA GLU A 76 -8.76 13.30 -16.46
C GLU A 76 -7.53 12.42 -16.78
N ILE A 77 -7.07 11.49 -15.95
CA ILE A 77 -5.90 10.65 -16.35
C ILE A 77 -6.26 9.24 -16.85
N LEU A 78 -7.50 8.77 -16.62
CA LEU A 78 -7.89 7.37 -16.84
C LEU A 78 -8.98 7.19 -17.91
N LYS A 79 -8.87 7.83 -19.07
CA LYS A 79 -9.87 7.64 -20.14
C LYS A 79 -9.96 6.19 -20.66
N ASP A 80 -8.95 5.33 -20.44
CA ASP A 80 -8.93 3.96 -21.00
C ASP A 80 -8.43 2.84 -20.05
N ARG A 81 -8.49 2.98 -18.72
CA ARG A 81 -8.19 1.86 -17.79
C ARG A 81 -9.14 1.82 -16.59
N PRO A 82 -9.90 0.73 -16.35
CA PRO A 82 -10.73 0.61 -15.17
C PRO A 82 -9.91 0.06 -14.00
N GLY A 83 -9.73 0.88 -12.95
CA GLY A 83 -9.37 0.40 -11.62
C GLY A 83 -8.56 1.42 -10.83
N VAL A 84 -9.09 1.89 -9.70
CA VAL A 84 -8.26 2.46 -8.62
C VAL A 84 -7.99 1.35 -7.60
N GLN A 85 -6.73 1.36 -7.15
CA GLN A 85 -6.06 0.38 -6.31
C GLN A 85 -6.40 0.59 -4.83
N SER A 86 -6.96 -0.43 -4.16
CA SER A 86 -7.08 -0.45 -2.70
C SER A 86 -5.71 -0.67 -2.06
N PHE A 87 -5.31 0.22 -1.15
CA PHE A 87 -3.98 0.25 -0.55
C PHE A 87 -3.99 -0.36 0.86
N HIS A 88 -3.79 -1.67 1.00
CA HIS A 88 -3.58 -2.29 2.31
C HIS A 88 -2.10 -2.46 2.66
N LYS A 89 -1.58 -1.52 3.47
CA LYS A 89 -0.16 -1.43 3.85
C LYS A 89 0.34 -2.71 4.52
N LEU A 90 -0.48 -3.34 5.36
CA LEU A 90 -0.12 -4.58 6.06
C LEU A 90 -0.04 -5.79 5.14
N THR A 91 -0.98 -5.95 4.20
CA THR A 91 -0.96 -7.07 3.26
C THR A 91 0.26 -6.98 2.36
N GLN A 92 0.66 -5.76 2.01
CA GLN A 92 1.88 -5.49 1.25
C GLN A 92 3.15 -5.76 2.06
N TRP A 93 3.22 -5.28 3.29
CA TRP A 93 4.36 -5.51 4.18
C TRP A 93 4.54 -7.01 4.48
N LEU A 94 3.45 -7.69 4.83
CA LEU A 94 3.43 -9.13 5.05
C LEU A 94 3.83 -9.91 3.79
N SER A 95 3.41 -9.45 2.60
CA SER A 95 3.81 -10.07 1.33
C SER A 95 5.32 -10.00 1.15
N TYR A 96 5.94 -8.82 1.32
CA TYR A 96 7.39 -8.68 1.21
C TYR A 96 8.14 -9.52 2.26
N SER A 97 7.71 -9.51 3.52
CA SER A 97 8.35 -10.28 4.60
C SER A 97 8.27 -11.79 4.38
N LEU A 98 7.11 -12.31 3.97
CA LEU A 98 6.92 -13.74 3.70
C LEU A 98 7.65 -14.19 2.44
N MET A 99 7.70 -13.34 1.41
CA MET A 99 8.45 -13.63 0.19
C MET A 99 9.93 -13.89 0.49
N MET A 100 10.54 -13.00 1.27
CA MET A 100 11.93 -13.17 1.70
C MET A 100 12.14 -14.43 2.54
N ALA A 101 11.23 -14.72 3.47
CA ALA A 101 11.31 -15.91 4.30
C ALA A 101 11.24 -17.19 3.45
N PHE A 102 10.34 -17.25 2.47
CA PHE A 102 10.18 -18.42 1.61
C PHE A 102 11.34 -18.59 0.62
N GLU A 103 11.92 -17.51 0.11
CA GLU A 103 13.14 -17.58 -0.70
C GLU A 103 14.32 -18.11 0.11
N ARG A 104 14.57 -17.53 1.30
CA ARG A 104 15.75 -17.84 2.11
C ARG A 104 15.68 -19.17 2.83
N LEU A 105 14.51 -19.52 3.38
CA LEU A 105 14.35 -20.69 4.24
C LEU A 105 13.84 -21.91 3.49
N LEU A 106 13.04 -21.71 2.45
CA LEU A 106 12.34 -22.79 1.74
C LEU A 106 12.81 -22.95 0.29
N ASN A 107 13.76 -22.11 -0.16
CA ASN A 107 14.33 -22.13 -1.51
C ASN A 107 13.25 -22.02 -2.62
N VAL A 108 12.13 -21.36 -2.31
CA VAL A 108 11.02 -21.14 -3.23
C VAL A 108 11.36 -19.96 -4.14
N ARG A 109 11.19 -20.12 -5.46
CA ARG A 109 11.33 -19.02 -6.42
C ARG A 109 9.98 -18.41 -6.74
N TRP A 110 9.83 -17.12 -6.48
CA TRP A 110 8.65 -16.37 -6.88
C TRP A 110 8.72 -15.99 -8.36
N THR A 111 7.57 -16.02 -9.04
CA THR A 111 7.41 -15.53 -10.40
C THR A 111 6.47 -14.33 -10.39
N HIS A 112 6.65 -13.40 -11.33
CA HIS A 112 5.81 -12.19 -11.46
C HIS A 112 5.77 -11.27 -10.23
N THR A 113 6.94 -10.94 -9.66
CA THR A 113 7.07 -10.03 -8.51
C THR A 113 7.10 -8.54 -8.90
N ASN A 114 7.23 -8.24 -10.19
CA ASN A 114 7.27 -6.88 -10.74
C ASN A 114 6.04 -5.97 -10.46
N PRO A 115 4.80 -6.47 -10.26
CA PRO A 115 3.65 -5.61 -9.96
C PRO A 115 3.49 -5.26 -8.47
N LEU A 116 4.43 -5.66 -7.60
CA LEU A 116 4.39 -5.26 -6.20
C LEU A 116 4.71 -3.75 -6.08
N THR A 117 3.79 -2.98 -5.51
CA THR A 117 3.95 -1.52 -5.32
C THR A 117 4.83 -1.16 -4.11
N GLY A 118 5.25 0.10 -4.04
CA GLY A 118 6.04 0.64 -2.95
C GLY A 118 5.25 0.72 -1.63
N LEU A 119 5.98 0.72 -0.51
CA LEU A 119 5.39 0.99 0.81
C LEU A 119 5.22 2.50 0.98
N TYR A 120 4.00 3.00 0.84
CA TYR A 120 3.61 4.42 0.98
C TYR A 120 3.53 4.85 2.46
N GLU A 121 4.55 4.47 3.23
CA GLU A 121 4.69 4.83 4.63
C GLU A 121 5.38 6.19 4.79
N TYR A 122 5.23 6.81 5.96
CA TYR A 122 5.58 8.22 6.19
C TYR A 122 7.07 8.52 6.00
N ARG A 123 7.96 7.51 6.10
CA ARG A 123 9.39 7.65 5.79
C ARG A 123 9.63 7.82 4.29
N ASN A 124 9.02 6.94 3.48
CA ASN A 124 9.12 6.99 2.03
C ASN A 124 8.42 8.25 1.48
N GLY A 125 7.26 8.61 2.02
CA GLY A 125 6.57 9.84 1.64
C GLY A 125 7.30 11.09 2.10
N GLY A 126 7.95 11.02 3.27
CA GLY A 126 8.67 12.14 3.88
C GLY A 126 9.87 12.57 3.04
N LEU A 127 10.59 11.61 2.45
CA LEU A 127 11.67 11.87 1.50
C LEU A 127 11.27 12.87 0.42
N PHE A 128 10.12 12.70 -0.21
CA PHE A 128 9.68 13.55 -1.32
C PHE A 128 9.31 14.97 -0.87
N VAL A 129 8.83 15.12 0.36
CA VAL A 129 8.52 16.45 0.92
C VAL A 129 9.81 17.14 1.35
N ASP A 130 10.70 16.43 2.05
CA ASP A 130 11.97 16.95 2.56
C ASP A 130 12.95 17.34 1.45
N THR A 131 12.89 16.66 0.30
CA THR A 131 13.69 17.01 -0.88
C THR A 131 13.03 18.05 -1.79
N GLY A 132 11.81 18.49 -1.47
CA GLY A 132 11.06 19.49 -2.25
C GLY A 132 10.40 18.96 -3.53
N VAL A 133 10.35 17.63 -3.73
CA VAL A 133 9.61 17.02 -4.85
C VAL A 133 8.10 17.20 -4.66
N LEU A 134 7.63 17.11 -3.42
CA LEU A 134 6.27 17.42 -3.01
C LEU A 134 6.28 18.62 -2.07
N THR A 135 5.26 19.48 -2.17
CA THR A 135 5.08 20.61 -1.25
C THR A 135 3.61 20.80 -0.99
N LEU A 136 3.24 20.98 0.28
CA LEU A 136 1.87 21.32 0.65
C LEU A 136 1.53 22.72 0.14
N LYS A 137 0.30 22.89 -0.35
CA LYS A 137 -0.19 24.22 -0.71
C LYS A 137 -0.18 25.13 0.53
N PRO A 138 0.11 26.43 0.41
CA PRO A 138 0.30 27.32 1.56
C PRO A 138 -0.87 27.32 2.56
N ASP A 139 -2.09 27.33 2.04
CA ASP A 139 -3.35 27.24 2.79
C ASP A 139 -3.48 25.93 3.57
N ILE A 140 -3.19 24.79 2.93
CA ILE A 140 -3.21 23.46 3.57
C ILE A 140 -2.11 23.35 4.63
N TYR A 141 -0.92 23.90 4.35
CA TYR A 141 0.18 23.94 5.29
C TYR A 141 -0.18 24.75 6.54
N SER A 142 -0.74 25.94 6.37
CA SER A 142 -1.24 26.77 7.48
C SER A 142 -2.34 26.07 8.26
N GLN A 143 -3.28 25.39 7.59
CA GLN A 143 -4.34 24.62 8.24
C GLN A 143 -3.79 23.46 9.08
N GLY A 144 -2.87 22.67 8.53
CA GLY A 144 -2.26 21.56 9.25
C GLY A 144 -1.45 21.99 10.48
N LEU A 145 -0.89 23.20 10.47
CA LEU A 145 -0.21 23.76 11.64
C LEU A 145 -1.16 24.11 12.79
N LEU A 146 -2.41 24.51 12.49
CA LEU A 146 -3.42 24.79 13.53
C LEU A 146 -3.79 23.52 14.31
N SER A 147 -3.78 22.37 13.65
CA SER A 147 -4.09 21.07 14.22
C SER A 147 -2.87 20.38 14.86
N SER A 148 -1.71 21.06 14.89
CA SER A 148 -0.47 20.46 15.34
C SER A 148 -0.07 20.88 16.75
N THR A 149 0.49 19.94 17.49
CA THR A 149 1.21 20.18 18.75
C THR A 149 2.70 20.49 18.53
N GLU A 150 3.20 20.25 17.31
CA GLU A 150 4.59 20.49 16.90
C GLU A 150 4.65 21.55 15.78
N LYS A 151 5.85 22.08 15.46
CA LYS A 151 6.07 22.99 14.31
C LYS A 151 5.98 22.28 12.94
N ILE A 152 5.17 21.25 12.84
CA ILE A 152 5.01 20.38 11.67
C ILE A 152 3.51 20.28 11.39
N PRO A 153 3.04 20.38 10.14
CA PRO A 153 1.62 20.23 9.85
C PRO A 153 1.11 18.83 10.21
N SER A 154 -0.01 18.77 10.92
CA SER A 154 -0.64 17.54 11.40
C SER A 154 -2.01 17.33 10.76
N PHE A 155 -2.30 16.11 10.32
CA PHE A 155 -3.57 15.74 9.69
C PHE A 155 -4.05 14.36 10.14
N ASP A 156 -5.36 14.13 10.15
CA ASP A 156 -5.93 12.80 10.41
C ASP A 156 -5.49 11.77 9.35
N ALA A 157 -5.34 10.51 9.76
CA ALA A 157 -4.94 9.41 8.86
C ALA A 157 -5.88 9.20 7.67
N THR A 158 -7.16 9.55 7.83
CA THR A 158 -8.22 9.46 6.82
C THR A 158 -8.43 10.76 6.04
N SER A 159 -7.69 11.83 6.38
CA SER A 159 -7.79 13.10 5.67
C SER A 159 -7.35 13.00 4.21
N ASP A 160 -7.98 13.79 3.35
CA ASP A 160 -7.65 13.86 1.92
C ASP A 160 -6.16 14.16 1.68
N VAL A 161 -5.56 15.01 2.52
CA VAL A 161 -4.12 15.35 2.44
C VAL A 161 -3.23 14.12 2.63
N VAL A 162 -3.54 13.28 3.63
CA VAL A 162 -2.77 12.06 3.91
C VAL A 162 -2.99 11.01 2.81
N VAL A 163 -4.24 10.86 2.34
CA VAL A 163 -4.57 9.94 1.25
C VAL A 163 -3.86 10.32 -0.04
N GLU A 164 -3.91 11.60 -0.42
CA GLU A 164 -3.26 12.13 -1.62
C GLU A 164 -1.74 12.00 -1.53
N TRP A 165 -1.15 12.38 -0.41
CA TRP A 165 0.29 12.23 -0.18
C TRP A 165 0.76 10.77 -0.30
N ARG A 166 0.00 9.81 0.25
CA ARG A 166 0.30 8.37 0.12
C ARG A 166 0.20 7.88 -1.31
N ALA A 167 -0.83 8.31 -2.05
CA ALA A 167 -1.02 7.95 -3.45
C ALA A 167 0.13 8.48 -4.33
N LEU A 168 0.52 9.75 -4.13
CA LEU A 168 1.66 10.36 -4.81
C LEU A 168 2.97 9.66 -4.45
N THR A 169 3.15 9.30 -3.18
CA THR A 169 4.32 8.52 -2.73
C THR A 169 4.44 7.22 -3.51
N ALA A 170 3.35 6.45 -3.67
CA ALA A 170 3.38 5.19 -4.42
C ALA A 170 3.85 5.40 -5.87
N ALA A 171 3.27 6.38 -6.57
CA ALA A 171 3.66 6.70 -7.95
C ALA A 171 5.12 7.17 -8.07
N LEU A 172 5.58 7.97 -7.11
CA LEU A 172 6.95 8.47 -7.10
C LEU A 172 7.98 7.38 -6.75
N LEU A 173 7.61 6.37 -5.97
CA LEU A 173 8.47 5.22 -5.69
C LEU A 173 8.75 4.40 -6.95
N ASP A 174 7.73 4.18 -7.79
CA ASP A 174 7.91 3.54 -9.10
C ASP A 174 8.85 4.36 -9.99
N LYS A 175 8.70 5.70 -9.96
CA LYS A 175 9.57 6.58 -10.75
C LYS A 175 11.01 6.59 -10.24
N ILE A 176 11.22 6.64 -8.92
CA ILE A 176 12.55 6.51 -8.33
C ILE A 176 13.18 5.16 -8.72
N HIS A 177 12.42 4.07 -8.67
CA HIS A 177 12.91 2.75 -9.03
C HIS A 177 13.43 2.69 -10.47
N GLU A 178 12.70 3.30 -11.40
CA GLU A 178 13.15 3.46 -12.79
C GLU A 178 14.44 4.29 -12.87
N LEU A 179 14.44 5.49 -12.27
CA LEU A 179 15.55 6.44 -12.34
C LEU A 179 16.84 5.90 -11.72
N VAL A 180 16.74 5.22 -10.56
CA VAL A 180 17.88 4.60 -9.89
C VAL A 180 18.51 3.53 -10.78
N ASN A 181 17.70 2.66 -11.36
CA ASN A 181 18.21 1.62 -12.27
C ASN A 181 18.83 2.23 -13.54
N GLN A 182 18.21 3.25 -14.12
CA GLN A 182 18.79 3.97 -15.26
C GLN A 182 20.14 4.58 -14.93
N LYS A 183 20.25 5.27 -13.78
CA LYS A 183 21.53 5.85 -13.33
C LYS A 183 22.59 4.79 -13.05
N LEU A 184 22.23 3.67 -12.41
CA LEU A 184 23.17 2.59 -12.14
C LEU A 184 23.73 2.00 -13.44
N ILE A 185 22.87 1.77 -14.44
CA ILE A 185 23.30 1.31 -15.77
C ILE A 185 24.21 2.34 -16.44
N GLN A 186 23.88 3.63 -16.36
CA GLN A 186 24.72 4.68 -16.93
C GLN A 186 26.09 4.78 -16.23
N SER A 187 26.15 4.60 -14.91
CA SER A 187 27.38 4.74 -14.13
C SER A 187 28.26 3.49 -14.13
N LEU A 188 27.67 2.30 -14.15
CA LEU A 188 28.37 1.02 -13.99
C LEU A 188 28.38 0.17 -15.28
N GLY A 189 27.70 0.62 -16.33
CA GLY A 189 27.49 -0.16 -17.55
C GLY A 189 26.49 -1.30 -17.30
N SER A 190 26.95 -2.54 -17.40
CA SER A 190 26.10 -3.72 -17.17
C SER A 190 26.03 -4.07 -15.69
N CYS A 191 24.95 -3.70 -15.01
CA CYS A 191 24.66 -4.10 -13.64
C CYS A 191 23.30 -4.82 -13.53
N PRO A 192 23.13 -5.74 -12.57
CA PRO A 192 21.82 -6.32 -12.28
C PRO A 192 20.81 -5.23 -11.92
N LYS A 193 19.60 -5.30 -12.51
CA LYS A 193 18.50 -4.39 -12.18
C LYS A 193 18.06 -4.64 -10.74
N LEU A 194 18.08 -3.61 -9.91
CA LEU A 194 17.50 -3.67 -8.57
C LEU A 194 15.99 -3.82 -8.67
N ILE A 195 15.40 -4.65 -7.82
CA ILE A 195 13.94 -4.72 -7.65
C ILE A 195 13.43 -3.59 -6.75
N LEU A 196 12.14 -3.25 -6.82
CA LEU A 196 11.58 -2.14 -6.04
C LEU A 196 11.86 -2.29 -4.55
N ALA A 197 11.67 -3.48 -3.98
CA ALA A 197 11.96 -3.76 -2.57
C ALA A 197 13.40 -3.38 -2.15
N GLN A 198 14.40 -3.64 -3.00
CA GLN A 198 15.80 -3.28 -2.72
C GLN A 198 16.01 -1.77 -2.73
N VAL A 199 15.33 -1.06 -3.63
CA VAL A 199 15.36 0.42 -3.68
C VAL A 199 14.62 1.04 -2.50
N LEU A 200 13.58 0.38 -1.97
CA LEU A 200 12.89 0.83 -0.76
C LEU A 200 13.78 0.71 0.46
N GLU A 201 14.29 -0.50 0.78
CA GLU A 201 15.03 -0.75 2.02
C GLU A 201 16.36 0.02 2.09
N ALA A 202 17.15 -0.02 1.02
CA ALA A 202 18.49 0.59 1.00
C ALA A 202 18.51 2.00 0.39
N GLY A 203 17.38 2.47 -0.17
CA GLY A 203 17.27 3.77 -0.81
C GLY A 203 16.30 4.68 -0.09
N THR A 204 15.03 4.66 -0.50
CA THR A 204 14.07 5.70 -0.10
C THR A 204 13.76 5.70 1.39
N TRP A 205 13.70 4.51 2.01
CA TRP A 205 13.42 4.37 3.44
C TRP A 205 14.58 4.91 4.29
N LYS A 206 15.80 4.47 3.97
CA LYS A 206 17.02 4.90 4.67
C LYS A 206 17.26 6.40 4.50
N CYS A 207 17.15 6.91 3.28
CA CYS A 207 17.30 8.33 2.99
C CYS A 207 16.23 9.18 3.70
N GLY A 208 14.97 8.75 3.67
CA GLY A 208 13.89 9.41 4.40
C GLY A 208 14.11 9.42 5.93
N GLN A 209 14.72 8.37 6.48
CA GLN A 209 15.09 8.33 7.90
C GLN A 209 16.24 9.31 8.23
N GLU A 210 17.26 9.40 7.38
CA GLU A 210 18.39 10.31 7.56
C GLU A 210 17.98 11.78 7.45
N LEU A 211 17.13 12.12 6.48
CA LEU A 211 16.56 13.47 6.36
C LEU A 211 15.64 13.81 7.53
N ALA A 212 14.85 12.83 7.99
CA ALA A 212 14.03 13.01 9.18
C ALA A 212 14.88 13.35 10.42
N PHE A 213 16.01 12.66 10.60
CA PHE A 213 16.97 12.96 11.66
C PHE A 213 17.63 14.33 11.48
N GLY A 214 18.06 14.67 10.27
CA GLY A 214 18.73 15.95 9.98
C GLY A 214 17.84 17.17 10.20
N TYR A 215 16.60 17.13 9.73
CA TYR A 215 15.67 18.26 9.82
C TYR A 215 14.88 18.30 11.15
N ARG A 216 14.59 17.14 11.77
CA ARG A 216 13.82 17.04 13.02
C ARG A 216 14.51 16.07 14.00
N PRO A 217 15.68 16.44 14.58
CA PRO A 217 16.49 15.52 15.38
C PRO A 217 15.83 15.06 16.69
N GLN A 218 14.90 15.85 17.26
CA GLN A 218 14.24 15.49 18.51
C GLN A 218 13.17 14.42 18.33
N THR A 219 12.40 14.50 17.24
CA THR A 219 11.23 13.64 17.01
C THR A 219 11.49 12.57 15.96
N MET A 220 12.48 12.80 15.09
CA MET A 220 12.76 12.02 13.90
C MET A 220 11.49 11.75 13.08
N SER A 221 10.52 12.66 13.11
CA SER A 221 9.21 12.49 12.47
C SER A 221 9.27 12.82 10.98
N SER A 222 8.21 12.43 10.25
CA SER A 222 8.00 12.86 8.87
C SER A 222 7.65 14.35 8.82
N PRO A 223 7.95 15.08 7.72
CA PRO A 223 7.50 16.47 7.54
C PRO A 223 5.98 16.67 7.48
N ILE A 224 5.19 15.59 7.40
CA ILE A 224 3.74 15.61 7.59
C ILE A 224 3.42 14.64 8.72
N HIS A 225 2.85 15.16 9.80
CA HIS A 225 2.47 14.36 10.96
C HIS A 225 1.05 13.79 10.77
N ILE A 226 0.87 12.52 11.08
CA ILE A 226 -0.43 11.84 10.99
C ILE A 226 -0.98 11.70 12.41
N LEU A 227 -2.07 12.39 12.71
CA LEU A 227 -2.79 12.29 13.99
C LEU A 227 -3.35 10.88 14.14
N ASP A 228 -3.19 10.33 15.34
CA ASP A 228 -3.63 8.98 15.74
C ASP A 228 -2.92 7.81 15.02
N SER A 229 -1.61 7.98 14.75
CA SER A 229 -0.78 6.93 14.16
C SER A 229 -0.33 5.85 15.16
N ALA A 230 -1.24 5.25 15.93
CA ALA A 230 -0.92 4.07 16.78
C ALA A 230 -0.45 2.82 15.99
N GLY A 231 -0.09 2.99 14.71
CA GLY A 231 0.30 1.93 13.79
C GLY A 231 -0.88 1.13 13.25
N THR A 232 -2.11 1.49 13.64
CA THR A 232 -3.34 0.68 13.47
C THR A 232 -4.41 1.32 12.61
N LEU A 233 -4.23 2.55 12.09
CA LEU A 233 -5.13 3.10 11.08
C LEU A 233 -4.63 2.70 9.68
N PHE A 234 -5.29 1.64 9.19
CA PHE A 234 -5.01 0.80 8.04
C PHE A 234 -5.21 1.48 6.68
#